data_AF-A0A1M5H6V5-F1
#
_entry.id   AF-A0A1M5H6V5-F1
#
_cell.length_a   1.000
_cell.length_b   1.000
_cell.length_c   1.000
_cell.angle_alpha   90.00
_cell.angle_beta   90.00
_cell.angle_gamma   90.00
#
_symmetry.space_group_name_H-M   'P 1'
#
loop_
_entity.id
_entity.type
_entity.pdbx_description
1 polymer ?
#
loop_
_entity_poly.entity_id
_entity_poly.type
_entity_poly.pdbx_seq_one_letter_code
_entity_poly.pdbx_strand_id
1 'polypeptide(L)'
;MLLFGRARSRRGLALALIGEIAALIDGMERFEEVRKLEDMATGAEENLDELGTFALPRFSIYESNADRLDLFDASLQRQISYFFTCAGSLTGHLHALASTKQEATESRKQHAIEAQKEINGLSELGDDLLRDLRKLVSKKLPGLTASC
;
A
#
# COMPACT_ATOMS: atom_id res chain seq x y z
N MET A 1 29.21 0.18 -18.93
CA MET A 1 27.82 0.21 -19.46
C MET A 1 26.77 -0.40 -18.51
N LEU A 2 27.04 -1.52 -17.82
CA LEU A 2 26.07 -2.21 -16.94
C LEU A 2 25.51 -1.37 -15.77
N LEU A 3 26.33 -0.50 -15.16
CA LEU A 3 25.92 0.33 -14.00
C LEU A 3 24.88 1.39 -14.37
N PHE A 4 24.96 1.96 -15.58
CA PHE A 4 23.99 2.95 -16.06
C PHE A 4 22.63 2.32 -16.35
N GLY A 5 22.62 1.08 -16.87
CA GLY A 5 21.40 0.30 -17.05
C GLY A 5 20.72 -0.01 -15.72
N ARG A 6 21.48 -0.50 -14.72
CA ARG A 6 20.96 -0.79 -13.38
C ARG A 6 20.40 0.46 -12.69
N ALA A 7 21.08 1.59 -12.77
CA ALA A 7 20.61 2.85 -12.18
C ALA A 7 19.33 3.37 -12.85
N ARG A 8 19.22 3.26 -14.19
CA ARG A 8 18.00 3.61 -14.93
C ARG A 8 16.84 2.67 -14.55
N SER A 9 17.08 1.35 -14.52
CA SER A 9 16.08 0.36 -14.13
C SER A 9 15.58 0.56 -12.69
N ARG A 10 16.50 0.83 -11.75
CA ARG A 10 16.14 1.12 -10.35
C ARG A 10 15.25 2.35 -10.23
N ARG A 11 15.57 3.44 -10.95
CA ARG A 11 14.74 4.66 -10.95
C ARG A 11 13.38 4.43 -11.61
N GLY A 12 13.35 3.69 -12.72
CA GLY A 12 12.11 3.34 -13.40
C GLY A 12 11.18 2.51 -12.51
N LEU A 13 11.72 1.50 -11.83
CA LEU A 13 10.96 0.70 -10.86
C LEU A 13 10.49 1.54 -9.68
N ALA A 14 11.35 2.41 -9.12
CA ALA A 14 10.96 3.33 -8.06
C ALA A 14 9.81 4.25 -8.47
N LEU A 15 9.84 4.82 -9.68
CA LEU A 15 8.76 5.65 -10.22
C LEU A 15 7.44 4.87 -10.33
N ALA A 16 7.48 3.64 -10.84
CA ALA A 16 6.29 2.82 -10.97
C ALA A 16 5.69 2.45 -9.61
N LEU A 17 6.53 2.05 -8.65
CA LEU A 17 6.10 1.73 -7.28
C LEU A 17 5.55 2.95 -6.55
N ILE A 18 6.11 4.15 -6.75
CA ILE A 18 5.55 5.40 -6.20
C ILE A 18 4.11 5.59 -6.68
N GLY A 19 3.85 5.38 -7.96
CA GLY A 19 2.50 5.52 -8.52
C GLY A 19 1.51 4.53 -7.91
N GLU A 20 1.91 3.26 -7.77
CA GLU A 20 1.06 2.22 -7.19
C GLU A 20 0.80 2.42 -5.69
N ILE A 21 1.83 2.76 -4.91
CA ILE A 21 1.69 3.05 -3.46
C ILE A 21 0.81 4.29 -3.26
N ALA A 22 1.01 5.35 -4.04
CA ALA A 22 0.19 6.56 -3.92
C ALA A 22 -1.28 6.30 -4.26
N ALA A 23 -1.57 5.48 -5.28
CA ALA A 23 -2.94 5.11 -5.62
C ALA A 23 -3.60 4.27 -4.51
N LEU A 24 -2.85 3.41 -3.83
CA LEU A 24 -3.34 2.64 -2.69
C LEU A 24 -3.69 3.54 -1.50
N ILE A 25 -2.78 4.45 -1.12
CA ILE A 25 -3.01 5.39 -0.02
C ILE A 25 -4.20 6.29 -0.31
N ASP A 26 -4.23 6.92 -1.50
CA ASP A 26 -5.32 7.79 -1.93
C ASP A 26 -6.67 7.04 -1.94
N GLY A 27 -6.66 5.77 -2.35
CA GLY A 27 -7.83 4.89 -2.30
C GLY A 27 -8.32 4.63 -0.88
N MET A 28 -7.42 4.45 0.10
CA MET A 28 -7.80 4.27 1.50
C MET A 28 -8.30 5.58 2.14
N GLU A 29 -7.63 6.70 1.89
CA GLU A 29 -8.00 8.01 2.47
C GLU A 29 -9.37 8.51 1.99
N ARG A 30 -9.74 8.21 0.74
CA ARG A 30 -11.01 8.66 0.14
C ARG A 30 -12.19 7.75 0.45
N PHE A 31 -11.96 6.62 1.10
CA PHE A 31 -12.98 5.62 1.29
C PHE A 31 -13.72 5.88 2.61
N GLU A 32 -14.96 6.35 2.50
CA GLU A 32 -15.82 6.78 3.62
C GLU A 32 -16.02 5.65 4.63
N GLU A 33 -15.94 4.41 4.17
CA GLU A 33 -16.05 3.22 4.98
C GLU A 33 -14.83 2.96 5.87
N VAL A 34 -13.67 3.58 5.62
CA VAL A 34 -12.56 3.56 6.60
C VAL A 34 -12.99 4.24 7.89
N ARG A 35 -13.79 5.31 7.80
CA ARG A 35 -14.36 5.96 8.98
C ARG A 35 -15.39 5.07 9.68
N LYS A 36 -16.20 4.35 8.89
CA LYS A 36 -17.13 3.33 9.43
C LYS A 36 -16.39 2.18 10.11
N LEU A 37 -15.23 1.76 9.60
CA LEU A 37 -14.39 0.74 10.24
C LEU A 37 -13.82 1.21 11.58
N GLU A 38 -13.42 2.49 11.68
CA GLU A 38 -12.99 3.10 12.93
C GLU A 38 -14.13 3.13 13.97
N ASP A 39 -15.33 3.54 13.55
CA ASP A 39 -16.54 3.53 14.39
C ASP A 39 -16.92 2.10 14.83
N MET A 40 -16.75 1.10 13.95
CA MET A 40 -16.95 -0.31 14.28
C MET A 40 -15.90 -0.84 15.28
N ALA A 41 -14.63 -0.49 15.10
CA ALA A 41 -13.54 -0.93 15.98
C ALA A 41 -13.70 -0.36 17.40
N THR A 42 -14.26 0.84 17.52
CA THR A 42 -14.55 1.51 18.80
C THR A 42 -15.89 1.08 19.41
N GLY A 43 -16.74 0.37 18.66
CA GLY A 43 -18.03 -0.14 19.11
C GLY A 43 -19.14 0.92 19.10
N ALA A 44 -19.00 1.97 18.29
CA ALA A 44 -19.87 3.14 18.27
C ALA A 44 -21.13 3.00 17.39
N GLU A 45 -21.22 2.02 16.48
CA GLU A 45 -22.37 1.87 15.56
C GLU A 45 -22.84 0.42 15.30
N GLU A 46 -24.17 0.26 15.13
CA GLU A 46 -24.88 -1.00 14.84
C GLU A 46 -25.26 -1.20 13.35
N ASN A 47 -25.07 -0.20 12.48
CA ASN A 47 -25.52 -0.26 11.07
C ASN A 47 -24.45 -0.86 10.14
N LEU A 48 -24.33 -2.17 10.26
CA LEU A 48 -23.36 -3.02 9.58
C LEU A 48 -23.65 -3.27 8.09
N ASP A 49 -24.78 -2.82 7.56
CA ASP A 49 -25.24 -3.21 6.21
C ASP A 49 -24.62 -2.37 5.08
N GLU A 50 -23.82 -1.35 5.40
CA GLU A 50 -23.30 -0.37 4.43
C GLU A 50 -21.77 -0.32 4.31
N LEU A 51 -21.06 -1.40 4.65
CA LEU A 51 -19.69 -1.55 4.14
C LEU A 51 -19.80 -1.83 2.64
N GLY A 52 -19.72 -0.76 1.84
CA GLY A 52 -19.69 -0.83 0.39
C GLY A 52 -18.56 -1.74 -0.10
N THR A 53 -18.62 -2.13 -1.37
CA THR A 53 -17.62 -2.95 -2.06
C THR A 53 -16.26 -2.24 -2.18
N PHE A 54 -15.58 -1.99 -1.06
CA PHE A 54 -14.19 -1.59 -1.12
C PHE A 54 -13.40 -2.71 -1.75
N ALA A 55 -12.70 -2.39 -2.82
CA ALA A 55 -11.71 -3.26 -3.37
C ALA A 55 -10.44 -2.44 -3.53
N LEU A 56 -9.36 -2.90 -2.91
CA LEU A 56 -8.06 -2.36 -3.24
C LEU A 56 -7.75 -2.68 -4.71
N PRO A 57 -7.10 -1.75 -5.44
CA PRO A 57 -6.64 -2.02 -6.79
C PRO A 57 -5.62 -3.17 -6.78
N ARG A 58 -5.53 -3.92 -7.89
CA ARG A 58 -4.49 -4.94 -8.04
C ARG A 58 -3.10 -4.32 -7.95
N PHE A 59 -2.18 -5.02 -7.31
CA PHE A 59 -0.79 -4.60 -7.12
C PHE A 59 0.07 -4.98 -8.35
N SER A 60 -0.39 -4.63 -9.55
CA SER A 60 0.18 -5.11 -10.82
C SER A 60 1.65 -4.75 -11.01
N ILE A 61 2.10 -3.59 -10.52
CA ILE A 61 3.52 -3.19 -10.61
C ILE A 61 4.36 -4.02 -9.65
N TYR A 62 3.96 -4.13 -8.39
CA TYR A 62 4.65 -4.95 -7.40
C TYR A 62 4.72 -6.41 -7.84
N GLU A 63 3.59 -7.03 -8.19
CA GLU A 63 3.52 -8.44 -8.58
C GLU A 63 4.40 -8.74 -9.81
N SER A 64 4.36 -7.88 -10.82
CA SER A 64 5.15 -8.06 -12.05
C SER A 64 6.65 -7.78 -11.88
N ASN A 65 7.07 -7.24 -10.74
CA ASN A 65 8.47 -6.85 -10.49
C ASN A 65 9.00 -7.35 -9.14
N ALA A 66 8.34 -8.32 -8.51
CA ALA A 66 8.73 -8.85 -7.20
C ALA A 66 10.15 -9.44 -7.22
N ASP A 67 10.55 -10.05 -8.33
CA ASP A 67 11.89 -10.58 -8.59
C ASP A 67 12.96 -9.49 -8.77
N ARG A 68 12.55 -8.25 -9.07
CA ARG A 68 13.42 -7.10 -9.35
C ARG A 68 13.58 -6.15 -8.17
N LEU A 69 13.04 -6.50 -7.00
CA LEU A 69 13.22 -5.71 -5.78
C LEU A 69 14.67 -5.74 -5.27
N ASP A 70 15.51 -6.66 -5.78
CA ASP A 70 16.96 -6.71 -5.58
C ASP A 70 17.71 -5.48 -6.15
N LEU A 71 17.02 -4.63 -6.90
CA LEU A 71 17.51 -3.33 -7.33
C LEU A 71 17.58 -2.32 -6.18
N PHE A 72 16.86 -2.56 -5.08
CA PHE A 72 16.90 -1.75 -3.86
C PHE A 72 17.84 -2.35 -2.82
N ASP A 73 18.13 -1.61 -1.76
CA ASP A 73 18.79 -2.21 -0.60
C ASP A 73 17.83 -3.16 0.14
N ALA A 74 18.40 -4.06 0.94
CA ALA A 74 17.65 -5.11 1.60
C ALA A 74 16.62 -4.60 2.62
N SER A 75 16.80 -3.38 3.14
CA SER A 75 15.83 -2.76 4.06
C SER A 75 14.61 -2.30 3.29
N LEU A 76 14.83 -1.53 2.23
CA LEU A 76 13.77 -0.99 1.38
C LEU A 76 12.99 -2.12 0.68
N GLN A 77 13.68 -3.17 0.22
CA GLN A 77 13.04 -4.37 -0.32
C GLN A 77 12.05 -4.98 0.68
N ARG A 78 12.49 -5.19 1.93
CA ARG A 78 11.64 -5.77 2.99
C ARG A 78 10.43 -4.89 3.30
N GLN A 79 10.62 -3.58 3.37
CA GLN A 79 9.52 -2.64 3.62
C GLN A 79 8.50 -2.64 2.48
N ILE A 80 8.95 -2.66 1.22
CA ILE A 80 8.06 -2.77 0.05
C ILE A 80 7.25 -4.07 0.10
N SER A 81 7.92 -5.22 0.29
CA SER A 81 7.22 -6.51 0.37
C SER A 81 6.24 -6.58 1.54
N TYR A 82 6.62 -6.03 2.69
CA TYR A 82 5.75 -5.98 3.86
C TYR A 82 4.51 -5.10 3.60
N PHE A 83 4.69 -3.92 3.01
CA PHE A 83 3.59 -3.03 2.63
C PHE A 83 2.55 -3.73 1.75
N PHE A 84 2.97 -4.39 0.66
CA PHE A 84 2.04 -5.10 -0.22
C PHE A 84 1.45 -6.37 0.41
N THR A 85 2.13 -6.97 1.39
CA THR A 85 1.56 -8.08 2.18
C THR A 85 0.43 -7.59 3.07
N CYS A 86 0.65 -6.50 3.80
CA CYS A 86 -0.37 -5.83 4.63
C CYS A 86 -1.58 -5.39 3.78
N ALA A 87 -1.35 -4.82 2.59
CA ALA A 87 -2.43 -4.45 1.67
C ALA A 87 -3.24 -5.68 1.20
N GLY A 88 -2.56 -6.81 0.97
CA GLY A 88 -3.23 -8.08 0.69
C GLY A 88 -4.09 -8.58 1.86
N SER A 89 -3.56 -8.54 3.09
CA SER A 89 -4.31 -8.91 4.31
C SER A 89 -5.53 -8.02 4.51
N LEU A 90 -5.39 -6.71 4.30
CA LEU A 90 -6.49 -5.75 4.35
C LEU A 90 -7.60 -6.13 3.37
N THR A 91 -7.27 -6.47 2.12
CA THR A 91 -8.24 -6.97 1.14
C THR A 91 -9.00 -8.19 1.67
N GLY A 92 -8.31 -9.11 2.34
CA GLY A 92 -8.91 -10.28 2.96
C GLY A 92 -9.89 -9.93 4.09
N HIS A 93 -9.52 -8.99 4.97
CA HIS A 93 -10.40 -8.53 6.05
C HIS A 93 -11.64 -7.81 5.53
N LEU A 94 -11.48 -6.95 4.52
CA LEU A 94 -12.60 -6.24 3.87
C LEU A 94 -13.56 -7.23 3.19
N HIS A 95 -13.03 -8.23 2.49
CA HIS A 95 -13.85 -9.27 1.89
C HIS A 95 -14.62 -10.09 2.94
N ALA A 96 -13.98 -10.44 4.06
CA ALA A 96 -14.63 -11.11 5.17
C ALA A 96 -15.78 -10.26 5.75
N LEU A 97 -15.54 -8.97 5.98
CA LEU A 97 -16.57 -8.04 6.47
C LEU A 97 -17.77 -7.90 5.51
N ALA A 98 -17.53 -7.92 4.20
CA ALA A 98 -18.58 -7.85 3.19
C ALA A 98 -19.38 -9.17 3.07
N SER A 99 -18.76 -10.32 3.34
CA SER A 99 -19.36 -11.65 3.18
C SER A 99 -20.12 -12.13 4.42
N THR A 100 -19.84 -11.55 5.59
CA THR A 100 -20.33 -12.02 6.90
C THR A 100 -21.67 -11.37 7.30
N LYS A 101 -22.71 -11.59 6.49
CA LYS A 101 -24.10 -11.21 6.84
C LYS A 101 -24.72 -12.08 7.94
N GLN A 102 -24.10 -13.21 8.32
CA GLN A 102 -24.64 -14.19 9.27
C GLN A 102 -23.64 -14.69 10.34
N GLU A 103 -22.41 -14.17 10.40
CA GLU A 103 -21.44 -14.59 11.43
C GLU A 103 -21.65 -13.87 12.76
N ALA A 104 -21.18 -14.50 13.84
CA ALA A 104 -21.23 -13.95 15.19
C ALA A 104 -20.54 -12.57 15.24
N THR A 105 -21.22 -11.59 15.83
CA THR A 105 -20.81 -10.17 15.94
C THR A 105 -19.33 -9.97 16.33
N GLU A 106 -18.76 -10.89 17.11
CA GLU A 106 -17.35 -10.88 17.52
C GLU A 106 -16.34 -11.14 16.40
N SER A 107 -16.58 -12.07 15.46
CA SER A 107 -15.63 -12.32 14.35
C SER A 107 -15.56 -11.12 13.42
N ARG A 108 -16.72 -10.51 13.17
CA ARG A 108 -16.86 -9.30 12.37
C ARG A 108 -16.17 -8.11 13.02
N LYS A 109 -16.32 -7.94 14.34
CA LYS A 109 -15.61 -6.92 15.10
C LYS A 109 -14.09 -7.10 15.03
N GLN A 110 -13.60 -8.33 15.17
CA GLN A 110 -12.17 -8.60 15.04
C GLN A 110 -11.65 -8.24 13.65
N HIS A 111 -12.36 -8.57 12.58
CA HIS A 111 -11.97 -8.19 11.22
C HIS A 111 -11.93 -6.68 11.00
N ALA A 112 -12.83 -5.92 11.62
CA ALA A 112 -12.79 -4.45 11.56
C ALA A 112 -11.59 -3.88 12.32
N ILE A 113 -11.26 -4.43 13.50
CA ILE A 113 -10.08 -4.02 14.27
C ILE A 113 -8.79 -4.30 13.48
N GLU A 114 -8.65 -5.50 12.91
CA GLU A 114 -7.48 -5.83 12.11
C GLU A 114 -7.42 -5.01 10.82
N ALA A 115 -8.54 -4.78 10.13
CA ALA A 115 -8.59 -3.90 8.96
C ALA A 115 -8.13 -2.48 9.30
N GLN A 116 -8.61 -1.91 10.41
CA GLN A 116 -8.20 -0.57 10.84
C GLN A 116 -6.70 -0.50 11.17
N LYS A 117 -6.19 -1.54 11.84
CA LYS A 117 -4.77 -1.65 12.15
C LYS A 117 -3.92 -1.71 10.88
N GLU A 118 -4.33 -2.49 9.90
CA GLU A 118 -3.64 -2.57 8.61
C GLU A 118 -3.70 -1.24 7.85
N ILE A 119 -4.85 -0.55 7.83
CA ILE A 119 -4.98 0.78 7.21
C ILE A 119 -4.00 1.78 7.84
N ASN A 120 -3.99 1.88 9.17
CA ASN A 120 -3.08 2.80 9.87
C ASN A 120 -1.60 2.46 9.57
N GLY A 121 -1.25 1.18 9.63
CA GLY A 121 0.10 0.72 9.31
C GLY A 121 0.50 0.98 7.86
N LEU A 122 -0.42 0.82 6.92
CA LEU A 122 -0.20 1.10 5.50
C LEU A 122 -0.01 2.59 5.23
N SER A 123 -0.80 3.48 5.86
CA SER A 123 -0.62 4.92 5.71
C SER A 123 0.76 5.39 6.19
N GLU A 124 1.16 4.99 7.40
CA GLU A 124 2.47 5.37 7.97
C GLU A 124 3.64 4.81 7.15
N LEU A 125 3.62 3.51 6.85
CA LEU A 125 4.67 2.87 6.07
C LEU A 125 4.71 3.37 4.63
N GLY A 126 3.54 3.64 4.05
CA GLY A 126 3.38 4.15 2.71
C GLY A 126 4.04 5.51 2.53
N ASP A 127 3.83 6.43 3.46
CA ASP A 127 4.48 7.75 3.43
C ASP A 127 6.00 7.66 3.53
N ASP A 128 6.50 6.79 4.40
CA ASP A 128 7.93 6.51 4.54
C ASP A 128 8.53 5.94 3.24
N LEU A 129 7.86 4.96 2.64
CA LEU A 129 8.26 4.37 1.37
C LEU A 129 8.23 5.39 0.23
N LEU A 130 7.19 6.21 0.13
CA LEU A 130 7.09 7.27 -0.87
C LEU A 130 8.25 8.25 -0.73
N ARG A 131 8.57 8.66 0.50
CA ARG A 131 9.69 9.55 0.79
C ARG A 131 11.03 8.93 0.35
N ASP A 132 11.26 7.66 0.65
CA ASP A 132 12.51 6.99 0.32
C ASP A 132 12.65 6.69 -1.17
N LEU A 133 11.59 6.23 -1.83
CA LEU A 133 11.56 6.02 -3.28
C LEU A 133 11.78 7.33 -4.03
N ARG A 134 11.17 8.44 -3.59
CA ARG A 134 11.37 9.77 -4.21
C ARG A 134 12.84 10.20 -4.16
N LYS A 135 13.59 9.87 -3.09
CA LYS A 135 15.04 10.14 -3.02
C LYS A 135 15.82 9.42 -4.13
N LEU A 136 15.39 8.22 -4.55
CA LEU A 136 16.04 7.46 -5.62
C LEU A 136 15.82 8.10 -6.99
N VAL A 137 14.64 8.69 -7.19
CA VAL A 137 14.25 9.37 -8.43
C VAL A 137 14.88 10.76 -8.53
N SER A 138 14.88 11.53 -7.43
CA SER A 138 15.32 12.93 -7.41
C SER A 138 16.84 13.13 -7.50
N LYS A 139 17.65 12.10 -7.28
CA LYS A 139 19.11 12.22 -7.47
C LYS A 139 19.42 12.47 -8.95
N LYS A 140 19.70 13.72 -9.33
CA LYS A 140 20.27 14.12 -10.63
C LYS A 140 21.47 13.22 -10.96
N LEU A 141 21.62 12.80 -12.22
CA LEU A 141 22.91 12.27 -12.69
C LEU A 141 23.96 13.37 -12.51
N PRO A 142 25.07 13.15 -11.78
CA PRO A 142 26.25 13.95 -12.01
C PRO A 142 26.78 13.56 -13.39
N GLY A 143 26.59 14.42 -14.40
CA GLY A 143 27.13 14.16 -15.74
C GLY A 143 26.35 14.68 -16.95
N LEU A 144 25.27 15.46 -16.80
CA LEU A 144 24.88 16.37 -17.89
C LEU A 144 25.39 17.77 -17.54
N THR A 145 26.64 18.05 -17.90
CA THR A 145 27.07 19.40 -18.19
C THR A 145 26.20 19.92 -19.32
N ALA A 146 25.27 20.80 -18.99
CA ALA A 146 24.66 21.69 -19.97
C ALA A 146 25.78 22.65 -20.43
N SER A 147 26.37 22.36 -21.59
CA SER A 147 27.03 23.39 -22.39
C SER A 147 25.91 24.12 -23.15
N CYS A 148 25.62 25.33 -22.71
CA CYS A 148 25.13 26.39 -23.59
C CYS A 148 26.33 27.24 -24.00
#